data_AF-A0A3C1YQ00-F1
#
_entry.id   AF-A0A3C1YQ00-F1
#
_cell.length_a   1.000
_cell.length_b   1.000
_cell.length_c   1.000
_cell.angle_alpha   90.00
_cell.angle_beta   90.00
_cell.angle_gamma   90.00
#
_symmetry.space_group_name_H-M   'P 1'
#
loop_
_entity.id
_entity.type
_entity.pdbx_description
1 polymer ?
#
loop_
_entity_poly.entity_id
_entity_poly.type
_entity_poly.pdbx_seq_one_letter_code
_entity_poly.pdbx_strand_id
1 'polypeptide(L)'
;MKTLLVLILFVSVQLFSQGNLPDSRQATFIEAVTADEVLIKSKGIGGKSGLFGFKEEESVKLAEIDARKAAVYLVVYGGAGLDGLVRSDEEKRKFAPVEQELFATDNVQKFVAWEANSFESRVKLAGGEKIRVEKQFRINRAAVMNYLVDRRVIAKLEDVTDEIGLPTLMALPEVKSGQNPLDELRSNAVLKQGASVIESYLTQ
;
A
#
# COMPACT_ATOMS: atom_id res chain seq x y z
N MET A 1 1.41 22.42 -64.85
CA MET A 1 0.44 21.77 -63.93
C MET A 1 1.11 20.59 -63.24
N LYS A 2 0.72 20.33 -61.98
CA LYS A 2 1.15 19.25 -61.06
C LYS A 2 2.13 19.70 -59.96
N THR A 3 1.61 20.49 -59.03
CA THR A 3 2.04 20.52 -57.64
C THR A 3 1.68 19.18 -56.99
N LEU A 4 2.69 18.41 -56.59
CA LEU A 4 2.53 17.16 -55.84
C LEU A 4 2.45 17.51 -54.35
N LEU A 5 1.24 17.49 -53.80
CA LEU A 5 0.98 17.69 -52.37
C LEU A 5 1.29 16.36 -51.64
N VAL A 6 2.40 16.31 -50.90
CA VAL A 6 2.73 15.18 -50.03
C VAL A 6 2.01 15.40 -48.69
N LEU A 7 0.97 14.61 -48.46
CA LEU A 7 0.21 14.57 -47.21
C LEU A 7 0.97 13.68 -46.21
N ILE A 8 1.65 14.30 -45.23
CA ILE A 8 2.26 13.56 -44.11
C ILE A 8 1.15 13.19 -43.13
N LEU A 9 0.77 11.91 -43.15
CA LEU A 9 -0.18 11.34 -42.20
C LEU A 9 0.54 11.13 -40.85
N PHE A 10 0.35 12.06 -39.91
CA PHE A 10 0.74 11.86 -38.51
C PHE A 10 -0.19 10.81 -37.89
N VAL A 11 0.21 9.54 -37.94
CA VAL A 11 -0.42 8.49 -37.14
C VAL A 11 0.04 8.67 -35.70
N SER A 12 -0.75 9.41 -34.92
CA SER A 12 -0.62 9.47 -33.47
C SER A 12 -0.99 8.09 -32.91
N VAL A 13 0.01 7.24 -32.73
CA VAL A 13 -0.13 6.02 -31.94
C VAL A 13 -0.39 6.46 -30.51
N GLN A 14 -1.67 6.54 -30.13
CA GLN A 14 -2.10 6.56 -28.75
C GLN A 14 -1.69 5.21 -28.15
N LEU A 15 -0.45 5.13 -27.66
CA LEU A 15 -0.04 4.08 -26.76
C LEU A 15 -0.96 4.20 -25.54
N PHE A 16 -1.98 3.34 -25.46
CA PHE A 16 -2.74 3.14 -24.25
C PHE A 16 -1.73 2.72 -23.18
N SER A 17 -1.26 3.69 -22.39
CA SER A 17 -0.58 3.40 -21.14
C SER A 17 -1.59 2.62 -20.31
N GLN A 18 -1.43 1.30 -20.22
CA GLN A 18 -2.13 0.54 -19.19
C GLN A 18 -1.73 1.20 -17.87
N GLY A 19 -2.72 1.72 -17.14
CA GLY A 19 -2.48 2.38 -15.88
C GLY A 19 -1.74 1.44 -14.94
N ASN A 20 -0.87 2.00 -14.10
CA ASN A 20 -0.10 1.21 -13.13
C ASN A 20 -0.93 0.68 -11.96
N LEU A 21 -2.21 1.06 -11.87
CA LEU A 21 -3.15 0.54 -10.88
C LEU A 21 -3.26 -1.00 -10.91
N PRO A 22 -3.56 -1.65 -9.77
CA PRO A 22 -3.86 -3.06 -9.77
C PRO A 22 -5.18 -3.35 -10.50
N ASP A 23 -5.17 -4.42 -11.30
CA ASP A 23 -6.32 -4.98 -12.00
C ASP A 23 -7.28 -5.67 -11.03
N SER A 24 -6.73 -6.40 -10.06
CA SER A 24 -7.53 -7.16 -9.09
C SER A 24 -8.25 -6.27 -8.07
N ARG A 25 -7.54 -5.27 -7.53
CA ARG A 25 -7.96 -4.43 -6.38
C ARG A 25 -8.52 -5.22 -5.20
N GLN A 26 -8.02 -6.45 -5.02
CA GLN A 26 -8.51 -7.39 -4.02
C GLN A 26 -7.44 -7.62 -2.97
N ALA A 27 -7.64 -7.03 -1.81
CA ALA A 27 -6.78 -7.20 -0.66
C ALA A 27 -7.57 -7.12 0.64
N THR A 28 -7.05 -7.75 1.68
CA THR A 28 -7.65 -7.80 3.01
C THR A 28 -6.54 -7.65 4.05
N PHE A 29 -6.77 -6.77 5.01
CA PHE A 29 -5.89 -6.61 6.15
C PHE A 29 -5.98 -7.85 7.04
N ILE A 30 -4.83 -8.36 7.48
CA ILE A 30 -4.76 -9.47 8.43
C ILE A 30 -4.46 -8.91 9.82
N GLU A 31 -3.31 -8.26 9.98
CA GLU A 31 -2.85 -7.74 11.27
C GLU A 31 -1.79 -6.64 11.10
N ALA A 32 -1.56 -5.88 12.16
CA ALA A 32 -0.39 -5.01 12.29
C ALA A 32 0.77 -5.86 12.83
N VAL A 33 1.86 -6.00 12.07
CA VAL A 33 3.03 -6.79 12.46
C VAL A 33 3.94 -5.98 13.37
N THR A 34 4.11 -4.72 13.03
CA THR A 34 4.76 -3.70 13.85
C THR A 34 3.88 -2.45 13.80
N ALA A 35 4.36 -1.35 14.37
CA ALA A 35 3.64 -0.10 14.27
C ALA A 35 3.66 0.47 12.82
N ASP A 36 4.76 0.25 12.10
CA ASP A 36 4.95 0.75 10.73
C ASP A 36 4.59 -0.26 9.64
N GLU A 37 4.40 -1.54 9.99
CA GLU A 37 4.23 -2.62 9.02
C GLU A 37 2.92 -3.38 9.24
N VAL A 38 2.18 -3.57 8.14
CA VAL A 38 0.92 -4.32 8.15
C VAL A 38 1.03 -5.58 7.29
N LEU A 39 0.46 -6.68 7.77
CA LEU A 39 0.31 -7.91 7.02
C LEU A 39 -1.00 -7.86 6.24
N ILE A 40 -0.90 -8.03 4.93
CA ILE A 40 -2.01 -7.97 3.99
C ILE A 40 -2.01 -9.24 3.16
N LYS A 41 -3.20 -9.85 3.02
CA LYS A 41 -3.43 -10.85 1.99
C LYS A 41 -4.01 -10.17 0.77
N SER A 42 -3.38 -10.36 -0.38
CA SER A 42 -3.89 -9.82 -1.64
C SER A 42 -3.92 -10.85 -2.75
N LYS A 43 -4.83 -10.61 -3.69
CA LYS A 43 -4.97 -11.36 -4.92
C LYS A 43 -4.39 -10.54 -6.05
N GLY A 44 -3.81 -11.22 -7.02
CA GLY A 44 -3.35 -10.57 -8.24
C GLY A 44 -3.69 -11.37 -9.47
N ILE A 45 -3.89 -10.69 -10.59
CA ILE A 45 -4.26 -11.28 -11.88
C ILE A 45 -3.17 -10.99 -12.90
N GLY A 46 -2.74 -12.01 -13.62
CA GLY A 46 -1.74 -11.89 -14.68
C GLY A 46 -2.07 -12.79 -15.85
N GLY A 47 -1.83 -12.31 -17.06
CA GLY A 47 -2.04 -13.07 -18.28
C GLY A 47 -1.11 -12.60 -19.38
N LYS A 48 -0.34 -13.53 -19.92
CA LYS A 48 0.54 -13.29 -21.07
C LYS A 48 0.48 -14.46 -22.02
N SER A 49 0.20 -14.14 -23.28
CA SER A 49 0.23 -15.09 -24.38
C SER A 49 1.38 -14.75 -25.31
N GLY A 50 2.02 -15.78 -25.84
CA GLY A 50 3.05 -15.68 -26.87
C GLY A 50 2.63 -16.38 -28.16
N LEU A 51 3.55 -16.43 -29.12
CA LEU A 51 3.34 -17.09 -30.41
C LEU A 51 2.92 -18.57 -30.29
N PHE A 52 3.36 -19.24 -29.22
CA PHE A 52 3.09 -20.65 -28.94
C PHE A 52 2.05 -20.87 -27.82
N GLY A 53 1.21 -19.87 -27.55
CA GLY A 53 0.13 -19.95 -26.56
C GLY A 53 0.46 -19.31 -25.21
N PHE A 54 -0.28 -19.75 -24.19
CA PHE A 54 -0.25 -19.14 -22.85
C PHE A 54 1.11 -19.35 -22.15
N LYS A 55 1.72 -18.25 -21.71
CA LYS A 55 3.00 -18.26 -21.00
C LYS A 55 2.76 -18.26 -19.50
N GLU A 56 2.69 -19.46 -18.94
CA GLU A 56 2.32 -19.66 -17.53
C GLU A 56 3.27 -18.97 -16.56
N GLU A 57 4.60 -19.12 -16.71
CA GLU A 57 5.58 -18.50 -15.82
C GLU A 57 5.52 -16.97 -15.85
N GLU A 58 5.44 -16.37 -17.03
CA GLU A 58 5.36 -14.92 -17.18
C GLU A 58 4.02 -14.38 -16.63
N SER A 59 2.93 -15.14 -16.80
CA SER A 59 1.62 -14.79 -16.26
C SER A 59 1.58 -14.83 -14.75
N VAL A 60 2.28 -15.78 -14.12
CA VAL A 60 2.45 -15.82 -12.66
C VAL A 60 3.22 -14.59 -12.17
N LYS A 61 4.33 -14.23 -12.82
CA LYS A 61 5.10 -13.01 -12.45
C LYS A 61 4.25 -11.75 -12.54
N LEU A 62 3.42 -11.63 -13.58
CA LEU A 62 2.47 -10.50 -13.72
C LEU A 62 1.42 -10.52 -12.60
N ALA A 63 0.89 -11.70 -12.26
CA ALA A 63 -0.08 -11.84 -11.18
C ALA A 63 0.52 -11.47 -9.82
N GLU A 64 1.79 -11.79 -9.56
CA GLU A 64 2.48 -11.37 -8.33
C GLU A 64 2.73 -9.86 -8.27
N ILE A 65 3.07 -9.23 -9.40
CA ILE A 65 3.19 -7.77 -9.49
C ILE A 65 1.83 -7.12 -9.18
N ASP A 66 0.75 -7.63 -9.77
CA ASP A 66 -0.60 -7.13 -9.51
C ASP A 66 -1.02 -7.31 -8.04
N ALA A 67 -0.67 -8.45 -7.42
CA ALA A 67 -0.95 -8.71 -6.01
C ALA A 67 -0.21 -7.73 -5.09
N ARG A 68 1.06 -7.41 -5.38
CA ARG A 68 1.82 -6.38 -4.65
C ARG A 68 1.16 -5.01 -4.78
N LYS A 69 0.77 -4.63 -6.00
CA LYS A 69 0.04 -3.37 -6.26
C LYS A 69 -1.26 -3.33 -5.47
N ALA A 70 -2.02 -4.43 -5.43
CA ALA A 70 -3.28 -4.53 -4.69
C ALA A 70 -3.08 -4.39 -3.17
N ALA A 71 -1.99 -4.93 -2.63
CA ALA A 71 -1.66 -4.77 -1.21
C ALA A 71 -1.34 -3.30 -0.87
N VAL A 72 -0.50 -2.64 -1.67
CA VAL A 72 -0.21 -1.21 -1.50
C VAL A 72 -1.46 -0.35 -1.72
N TYR A 73 -2.32 -0.73 -2.66
CA TYR A 73 -3.58 -0.04 -2.93
C TYR A 73 -4.48 -0.02 -1.69
N LEU A 74 -4.57 -1.14 -0.96
CA LEU A 74 -5.30 -1.21 0.31
C LEU A 74 -4.72 -0.25 1.35
N VAL A 75 -3.39 -0.10 1.42
CA VAL A 75 -2.74 0.83 2.35
C VAL A 75 -3.05 2.29 1.97
N VAL A 76 -3.03 2.62 0.68
CA VAL A 76 -3.30 3.99 0.21
C VAL A 76 -4.76 4.37 0.39
N TYR A 77 -5.69 3.56 -0.09
CA TYR A 77 -7.12 3.90 -0.15
C TYR A 77 -7.94 3.35 1.01
N GLY A 78 -7.38 2.42 1.78
CA GLY A 78 -8.12 1.69 2.81
C GLY A 78 -9.03 0.62 2.22
N GLY A 79 -9.72 -0.10 3.10
CA GLY A 79 -10.65 -1.14 2.72
C GLY A 79 -10.92 -2.12 3.86
N ALA A 80 -11.10 -3.39 3.52
CA ALA A 80 -11.48 -4.46 4.46
C ALA A 80 -10.48 -4.59 5.63
N GLY A 81 -10.77 -3.87 6.72
CA GLY A 81 -10.05 -3.92 7.99
C GLY A 81 -8.91 -2.92 8.16
N LEU A 82 -8.69 -1.98 7.22
CA LEU A 82 -7.60 -1.01 7.32
C LEU A 82 -8.03 0.38 6.82
N ASP A 83 -7.74 1.40 7.63
CA ASP A 83 -7.93 2.79 7.22
C ASP A 83 -6.84 3.24 6.24
N GLY A 84 -7.28 3.82 5.13
CA GLY A 84 -6.39 4.35 4.10
C GLY A 84 -5.56 5.53 4.58
N LEU A 85 -4.42 5.74 3.94
CA LEU A 85 -3.59 6.93 4.12
C LEU A 85 -4.21 8.17 3.44
N VAL A 86 -4.80 8.00 2.26
CA VAL A 86 -5.44 9.07 1.49
C VAL A 86 -6.94 9.05 1.78
N ARG A 87 -7.42 10.02 2.57
CA ARG A 87 -8.78 10.01 3.15
C ARG A 87 -9.65 11.12 2.59
N SER A 88 -9.15 12.36 2.59
CA SER A 88 -9.92 13.53 2.19
C SER A 88 -10.01 13.67 0.67
N ASP A 89 -11.03 14.37 0.18
CA ASP A 89 -11.16 14.63 -1.25
C ASP A 89 -10.08 15.58 -1.79
N GLU A 90 -9.46 16.36 -0.92
CA GLU A 90 -8.27 17.14 -1.28
C GLU A 90 -7.05 16.24 -1.47
N GLU A 91 -6.78 15.33 -0.55
CA GLU A 91 -5.68 14.36 -0.66
C GLU A 91 -5.86 13.48 -1.90
N LYS A 92 -7.08 13.00 -2.18
CA LYS A 92 -7.38 12.23 -3.41
C LYS A 92 -7.07 13.02 -4.68
N ARG A 93 -7.41 14.31 -4.72
CA ARG A 93 -7.09 15.20 -5.84
C ARG A 93 -5.59 15.42 -5.99
N LYS A 94 -4.87 15.60 -4.89
CA LYS A 94 -3.40 15.71 -4.86
C LYS A 94 -2.72 14.39 -5.23
N PHE A 95 -3.35 13.25 -4.93
CA PHE A 95 -2.82 11.93 -5.25
C PHE A 95 -3.00 11.54 -6.71
N ALA A 96 -4.08 11.97 -7.37
CA ALA A 96 -4.37 11.64 -8.76
C ALA A 96 -3.17 11.77 -9.74
N PRO A 97 -2.36 12.86 -9.73
CA PRO A 97 -1.18 12.96 -10.58
C PRO A 97 0.00 12.05 -10.17
N VAL A 98 0.02 11.58 -8.92
CA VAL A 98 1.09 10.74 -8.34
C VAL A 98 0.79 9.25 -8.46
N GLU A 99 -0.48 8.88 -8.60
CA GLU A 99 -0.99 7.51 -8.57
C GLU A 99 -0.21 6.57 -9.51
N GLN A 100 0.02 7.01 -10.75
CA GLN A 100 0.72 6.20 -11.74
C GLN A 100 2.17 5.93 -11.37
N GLU A 101 2.84 6.89 -10.72
CA GLU A 101 4.21 6.74 -10.25
C GLU A 101 4.26 5.81 -9.03
N LEU A 102 3.35 5.99 -8.06
CA LEU A 102 3.33 5.18 -6.84
C LEU A 102 3.13 3.70 -7.16
N PHE A 103 2.19 3.39 -8.06
CA PHE A 103 1.87 2.00 -8.42
C PHE A 103 2.78 1.41 -9.51
N ALA A 104 3.82 2.12 -9.95
CA ALA A 104 4.83 1.54 -10.83
C ALA A 104 5.51 0.35 -10.12
N THR A 105 5.80 -0.73 -10.86
CA THR A 105 6.34 -1.97 -10.30
C THR A 105 7.56 -1.75 -9.41
N ASP A 106 8.49 -0.91 -9.86
CA ASP A 106 9.74 -0.62 -9.15
C ASP A 106 9.51 0.20 -7.88
N ASN A 107 8.46 1.02 -7.83
CA ASN A 107 8.10 1.80 -6.65
C ASN A 107 7.35 0.95 -5.64
N VAL A 108 6.36 0.18 -6.07
CA VAL A 108 5.60 -0.73 -5.20
C VAL A 108 6.52 -1.68 -4.46
N GLN A 109 7.55 -2.21 -5.13
CA GLN A 109 8.52 -3.11 -4.50
C GLN A 109 9.23 -2.48 -3.30
N LYS A 110 9.48 -1.17 -3.30
CA LYS A 110 10.15 -0.46 -2.20
C LYS A 110 9.31 -0.42 -0.92
N PHE A 111 7.99 -0.59 -1.04
CA PHE A 111 7.07 -0.62 0.09
C PHE A 111 6.84 -2.02 0.66
N VAL A 112 7.30 -3.07 -0.04
CA VAL A 112 7.15 -4.46 0.40
C VAL A 112 8.32 -4.81 1.30
N ALA A 113 8.05 -4.95 2.61
CA ALA A 113 9.05 -5.35 3.60
C ALA A 113 9.29 -6.86 3.61
N TRP A 114 8.27 -7.65 3.22
CA TRP A 114 8.36 -9.10 3.09
C TRP A 114 7.23 -9.61 2.19
N GLU A 115 7.48 -10.71 1.50
CA GLU A 115 6.47 -11.47 0.76
C GLU A 115 6.59 -12.96 1.07
N ALA A 116 5.46 -13.68 1.06
CA ALA A 116 5.47 -15.13 1.23
C ALA A 116 6.28 -15.81 0.10
N ASN A 117 6.80 -17.02 0.34
CA ASN A 117 7.49 -17.78 -0.73
C ASN A 117 6.53 -18.62 -1.57
N SER A 118 5.36 -18.95 -1.04
CA SER A 118 4.35 -19.79 -1.68
C SER A 118 3.04 -19.03 -1.86
N PHE A 119 2.19 -19.55 -2.76
CA PHE A 119 0.82 -19.06 -2.94
C PHE A 119 -0.12 -19.77 -1.98
N GLU A 120 -1.04 -19.02 -1.38
CA GLU A 120 -2.20 -19.61 -0.70
C GLU A 120 -3.17 -20.21 -1.70
N SER A 121 -3.32 -19.55 -2.87
CA SER A 121 -4.18 -20.00 -3.95
C SER A 121 -3.59 -19.62 -5.30
N ARG A 122 -3.75 -20.51 -6.28
CA ARG A 122 -3.39 -20.26 -7.68
C ARG A 122 -4.42 -20.92 -8.59
N VAL A 123 -5.12 -20.11 -9.39
CA VAL A 123 -6.25 -20.58 -10.20
C VAL A 123 -6.16 -20.00 -11.62
N LYS A 124 -6.36 -20.85 -12.62
CA LYS A 124 -6.52 -20.40 -14.02
C LYS A 124 -7.90 -19.78 -14.21
N LEU A 125 -7.96 -18.63 -14.84
CA LEU A 125 -9.18 -17.89 -15.17
C LEU A 125 -9.37 -17.83 -16.68
N ALA A 126 -10.58 -17.43 -17.09
CA ALA A 126 -10.91 -17.16 -18.50
C ALA A 126 -10.46 -18.29 -19.44
N GLY A 127 -10.83 -19.53 -19.11
CA GLY A 127 -10.49 -20.70 -19.94
C GLY A 127 -9.00 -21.05 -20.01
N GLY A 128 -8.15 -20.46 -19.15
CA GLY A 128 -6.70 -20.70 -19.14
C GLY A 128 -5.85 -19.54 -19.63
N GLU A 129 -6.45 -18.41 -19.99
CA GLU A 129 -5.75 -17.24 -20.53
C GLU A 129 -5.18 -16.29 -19.45
N LYS A 130 -5.62 -16.44 -18.21
CA LYS A 130 -5.13 -15.66 -17.07
C LYS A 130 -4.90 -16.59 -15.87
N ILE A 131 -4.03 -16.17 -14.97
CA ILE A 131 -3.84 -16.77 -13.66
C ILE A 131 -4.18 -15.74 -12.60
N ARG A 132 -4.88 -16.19 -11.56
CA ARG A 132 -5.02 -15.49 -10.29
C ARG A 132 -4.14 -16.15 -9.26
N VAL A 133 -3.38 -15.36 -8.52
CA VAL A 133 -2.65 -15.79 -7.32
C VAL A 133 -3.21 -15.10 -6.09
N GLU A 134 -3.08 -15.73 -4.93
CA GLU A 134 -3.34 -15.14 -3.62
C GLU A 134 -2.13 -15.38 -2.73
N LYS A 135 -1.66 -14.33 -2.06
CA LYS A 135 -0.39 -14.31 -1.33
C LYS A 135 -0.41 -13.27 -0.23
N GLN A 136 0.43 -13.46 0.79
CA GLN A 136 0.62 -12.49 1.87
C GLN A 136 1.83 -11.60 1.63
N PHE A 137 1.67 -10.34 2.01
CA PHE A 137 2.68 -9.30 1.92
C PHE A 137 2.71 -8.52 3.21
N ARG A 138 3.90 -8.24 3.71
CA ARG A 138 4.11 -7.24 4.76
C ARG A 138 4.46 -5.93 4.09
N ILE A 139 3.60 -4.93 4.25
CA ILE A 139 3.77 -3.61 3.63
C ILE A 139 4.24 -2.63 4.69
N ASN A 140 5.33 -1.92 4.38
CA ASN A 140 5.83 -0.82 5.19
C ASN A 140 4.95 0.42 4.95
N ARG A 141 3.99 0.64 5.84
CA ARG A 141 3.02 1.74 5.79
C ARG A 141 3.71 3.09 6.00
N ALA A 142 4.71 3.18 6.86
CA ALA A 142 5.49 4.40 7.07
C ALA A 142 6.20 4.85 5.80
N ALA A 143 6.76 3.93 5.02
CA ALA A 143 7.39 4.24 3.73
C ALA A 143 6.38 4.78 2.70
N VAL A 144 5.17 4.23 2.67
CA VAL A 144 4.08 4.76 1.81
C VAL A 144 3.66 6.15 2.29
N MET A 145 3.51 6.35 3.61
CA MET A 145 3.18 7.66 4.19
C MET A 145 4.23 8.72 3.82
N ASN A 146 5.50 8.42 4.05
CA ASN A 146 6.62 9.32 3.73
C ASN A 146 6.63 9.68 2.24
N TYR A 147 6.40 8.70 1.36
CA TYR A 147 6.31 8.93 -0.08
C TYR A 147 5.20 9.93 -0.45
N LEU A 148 4.03 9.84 0.21
CA LEU A 148 2.88 10.71 0.00
C LEU A 148 3.13 12.11 0.57
N VAL A 149 3.76 12.20 1.74
CA VAL A 149 4.17 13.45 2.39
C VAL A 149 5.20 14.21 1.54
N ASP A 150 6.23 13.53 1.04
CA ASP A 150 7.27 14.12 0.18
C ASP A 150 6.69 14.73 -1.10
N ARG A 151 5.56 14.19 -1.56
CA ARG A 151 4.81 14.65 -2.73
C ARG A 151 3.67 15.61 -2.39
N ARG A 152 3.59 16.04 -1.13
CA ARG A 152 2.59 16.97 -0.60
C ARG A 152 1.15 16.49 -0.82
N VAL A 153 0.95 15.18 -0.87
CA VAL A 153 -0.38 14.57 -0.95
C VAL A 153 -1.06 14.67 0.41
N ILE A 154 -0.32 14.28 1.46
CA ILE A 154 -0.73 14.34 2.86
C ILE A 154 0.13 15.41 3.55
N ALA A 155 -0.44 16.14 4.50
CA ALA A 155 0.29 17.13 5.30
C ALA A 155 1.33 16.44 6.20
N LYS A 156 2.43 17.14 6.50
CA LYS A 156 3.34 16.67 7.55
C LYS A 156 2.67 16.82 8.91
N LEU A 157 2.95 15.87 9.82
CA LEU A 157 2.49 15.98 11.19
C LEU A 157 2.96 17.30 11.84
N GLU A 158 4.20 17.71 11.54
CA GLU A 158 4.79 18.99 11.97
C GLU A 158 3.92 20.20 11.58
N ASP A 159 3.48 20.26 10.31
CA ASP A 159 2.63 21.33 9.80
C ASP A 159 1.26 21.37 10.51
N VAL A 160 0.70 20.20 10.84
CA VAL A 160 -0.56 20.07 11.58
C VAL A 160 -0.37 20.46 13.06
N THR A 161 0.76 20.11 13.67
CA THR A 161 1.05 20.42 15.07
C THR A 161 1.32 21.90 15.31
N ASP A 162 1.87 22.61 14.32
CA ASP A 162 2.03 24.06 14.37
C ASP A 162 0.67 24.79 14.30
N GLU A 163 -0.33 24.18 13.64
CA GLU A 163 -1.67 24.75 13.49
C GLU A 163 -2.59 24.47 14.69
N ILE A 164 -2.45 23.31 15.36
CA ILE A 164 -3.41 22.82 16.38
C ILE A 164 -2.77 22.71 17.79
N GLY A 165 -1.44 22.68 17.88
CA GLY A 165 -0.69 22.35 19.11
C GLY A 165 -0.56 20.84 19.33
N LEU A 166 0.46 20.40 20.09
CA LEU A 166 0.72 18.98 20.37
C LEU A 166 -0.23 18.42 21.46
N PRO A 167 -1.15 17.50 21.14
CA PRO A 167 -1.87 16.78 22.18
C PRO A 167 -0.89 15.85 22.93
N THR A 168 -0.83 15.97 24.25
CA THR A 168 -0.03 15.07 25.07
C THR A 168 -0.83 13.80 25.35
N LEU A 169 -0.42 12.68 24.74
CA LEU A 169 -0.99 11.36 25.00
C LEU A 169 -0.20 10.68 26.13
N MET A 170 -0.91 10.08 27.09
CA MET A 170 -0.29 9.36 28.20
C MET A 170 -0.96 7.99 28.34
N ALA A 171 -0.16 6.92 28.25
CA ALA A 171 -0.60 5.56 28.49
C ALA A 171 -0.28 5.16 29.94
N LEU A 172 -1.32 4.92 30.75
CA LEU A 172 -1.18 4.49 32.14
C LEU A 172 -1.59 3.03 32.30
N PRO A 173 -0.82 2.22 33.05
CA PRO A 173 -1.22 0.85 33.36
C PRO A 173 -2.37 0.84 34.36
N GLU A 174 -3.23 -0.19 34.26
CA GLU A 174 -4.19 -0.49 35.31
C GLU A 174 -3.45 -1.01 36.55
N VAL A 175 -3.79 -0.46 37.72
CA VAL A 175 -3.21 -0.85 39.01
C VAL A 175 -4.32 -1.15 40.01
N LYS A 176 -4.00 -1.85 41.10
CA LYS A 176 -5.00 -2.17 42.12
C LYS A 176 -5.54 -0.89 42.76
N SER A 177 -6.80 -0.96 43.20
CA SER A 177 -7.44 0.15 43.90
C SER A 177 -6.61 0.60 45.11
N GLY A 178 -6.26 1.88 45.17
CA GLY A 178 -5.39 2.47 46.19
C GLY A 178 -3.91 2.60 45.81
N GLN A 179 -3.47 2.07 44.67
CA GLN A 179 -2.11 2.26 44.14
C GLN A 179 -2.04 3.42 43.14
N ASN A 180 -0.87 4.04 43.00
CA ASN A 180 -0.63 5.11 42.03
C ASN A 180 0.02 4.53 40.76
N PRO A 181 -0.62 4.65 39.58
CA PRO A 181 -0.08 4.17 38.31
C PRO A 181 1.30 4.73 37.96
N LEU A 182 1.61 5.97 38.36
CA LEU A 182 2.90 6.61 38.07
C LEU A 182 4.04 6.01 38.89
N ASP A 183 3.74 5.60 40.12
CA ASP A 183 4.74 4.97 41.00
C ASP A 183 5.05 3.55 40.51
N GLU A 184 4.02 2.81 40.06
CA GLU A 184 4.18 1.48 39.46
C GLU A 184 4.92 1.51 38.12
N LEU A 185 4.70 2.54 37.28
CA LEU A 185 5.50 2.74 36.05
C LEU A 185 6.98 2.97 36.34
N ARG A 186 7.32 3.57 37.48
CA ARG A 186 8.72 3.83 37.87
C ARG A 186 9.38 2.59 38.45
N SER A 187 8.64 1.78 39.19
CA SER A 187 9.16 0.62 39.92
C SER A 187 9.12 -0.68 39.10
N ASN A 188 8.24 -0.79 38.10
CA ASN A 188 8.01 -2.01 37.34
C ASN A 188 8.40 -1.87 35.86
N ALA A 189 9.53 -2.48 35.49
CA ALA A 189 10.08 -2.43 34.14
C ALA A 189 9.15 -3.01 33.07
N VAL A 190 8.33 -4.01 33.40
CA VAL A 190 7.41 -4.65 32.45
C VAL A 190 6.24 -3.73 32.13
N LEU A 191 5.66 -3.10 33.16
CA LEU A 191 4.57 -2.12 32.98
C LEU A 191 5.06 -0.91 32.19
N LYS A 192 6.27 -0.45 32.48
CA LYS A 192 6.92 0.63 31.72
C LYS A 192 7.06 0.29 30.25
N GLN A 193 7.59 -0.89 29.94
CA GLN A 193 7.76 -1.33 28.55
C GLN A 193 6.42 -1.45 27.82
N GLY A 194 5.40 -2.04 28.46
CA GLY A 194 4.06 -2.16 27.88
C GLY A 194 3.41 -0.81 27.60
N ALA A 195 3.51 0.13 28.54
CA ALA A 195 3.00 1.49 28.37
C ALA A 195 3.72 2.24 27.24
N SER A 196 5.06 2.12 27.13
CA SER A 196 5.81 2.74 26.03
C SER A 196 5.46 2.15 24.66
N VAL A 197 5.18 0.84 24.58
CA VAL A 197 4.70 0.24 23.33
C VAL A 197 3.33 0.81 22.97
N ILE A 198 2.38 0.85 23.90
CA ILE A 198 1.04 1.42 23.65
C ILE A 198 1.13 2.89 23.26
N GLU A 199 1.91 3.69 24.00
CA GLU A 199 2.16 5.10 23.67
C GLU A 199 2.66 5.24 22.23
N SER A 200 3.63 4.42 21.82
CA SER A 200 4.16 4.45 20.45
C SER A 200 3.10 4.17 19.38
N TYR A 201 2.07 3.35 19.67
CA TYR A 201 0.94 3.12 18.76
C TYR A 201 -0.03 4.31 18.70
N LEU A 202 -0.13 5.10 19.77
CA LEU A 202 -1.04 6.23 19.86
C LEU A 202 -0.47 7.53 19.28
N THR A 203 0.86 7.64 19.18
CA THR A 203 1.56 8.86 18.73
C THR A 203 1.99 8.84 17.26
N GLN A 204 1.58 7.85 16.47
CA GLN A 204 1.94 7.70 15.04
C GLN A 204 0.91 8.31 14.08
#